data_AF-A0A3D4USS9-F1
#
_entry.id   AF-A0A3D4USS9-F1
#
_cell.length_a   1.000
_cell.length_b   1.000
_cell.length_c   1.000
_cell.angle_alpha   90.00
_cell.angle_beta   90.00
_cell.angle_gamma   90.00
#
_symmetry.space_group_name_H-M   'P 1'
#
loop_
_entity.id
_entity.type
_entity.pdbx_description
1 polymer ?
#
loop_
_entity_poly.entity_id
_entity_poly.type
_entity_poly.pdbx_seq_one_letter_code
_entity_poly.pdbx_strand_id
1 'polypeptide(L)'
;MPAWLRSLFKKKDQSKDQVKNERLLQLERIIGLKIDDPSLFLKALRHRSTLANDQYSSHDSYERLEFLGDAVLDLIAAEVLFEKFPTANEGFLTKSRAKLVKGETLAKFSEELGIEELLELGERSEQLTISKSILADVFESIIA
;
A
#
# COMPACT_ATOMS: atom_id res chain seq x y z
N MET A 1 14.47 18.52 31.97
CA MET A 1 14.63 19.10 30.61
C MET A 1 13.99 20.49 30.56
N PRO A 2 14.64 21.50 29.94
CA PRO A 2 14.09 22.85 29.78
C PRO A 2 12.80 22.90 28.94
N ALA A 3 11.92 23.88 29.19
CA ALA A 3 10.65 24.02 28.49
C ALA A 3 10.79 24.24 26.97
N TRP A 4 11.81 25.00 26.54
CA TRP A 4 12.12 25.21 25.12
C TRP A 4 12.56 23.92 24.41
N LEU A 5 13.23 23.01 25.13
CA LEU A 5 13.68 21.72 24.59
C LEU A 5 12.48 20.77 24.38
N ARG A 6 11.54 20.73 25.33
CA ARG A 6 10.28 19.97 25.18
C ARG A 6 9.43 20.47 24.02
N SER A 7 9.42 21.79 23.77
CA SER A 7 8.73 22.40 22.63
C SER A 7 9.29 21.94 21.28
N LEU A 8 10.59 21.66 21.17
CA LEU A 8 11.20 21.14 19.93
C LEU A 8 10.77 19.70 19.63
N PHE A 9 10.75 18.83 20.65
CA PHE A 9 10.24 17.46 20.49
C PHE A 9 8.75 17.45 20.13
N LYS A 10 7.93 18.30 20.76
CA LYS A 10 6.50 18.41 20.46
C LYS A 10 6.23 18.90 19.03
N LYS A 11 7.04 19.82 18.52
CA LYS A 11 6.95 20.33 17.15
C LYS A 11 7.33 19.27 16.09
N LYS A 12 8.30 18.40 16.41
CA LYS A 12 8.70 17.28 15.53
C LYS A 12 7.60 16.21 15.44
N ASP A 13 6.92 15.93 16.54
CA ASP A 13 5.81 14.97 16.59
C ASP A 13 4.59 15.45 15.76
N GLN A 14 4.20 16.72 15.94
CA GLN A 14 3.09 17.33 15.19
C GLN A 14 3.32 17.32 13.67
N SER A 15 4.57 17.49 13.22
CA SER A 15 4.92 17.41 11.81
C SER A 15 4.75 16.00 11.23
N LYS A 16 5.08 14.95 12.00
CA LYS A 16 4.91 13.56 11.56
C LYS A 16 3.43 13.17 11.47
N ASP A 17 2.63 13.60 12.45
CA ASP A 17 1.20 13.33 12.48
C ASP A 17 0.46 14.02 11.32
N GLN A 18 0.88 15.24 10.96
CA GLN A 18 0.33 15.94 9.82
C GLN A 18 0.59 15.19 8.50
N VAL A 19 1.82 14.74 8.26
CA VAL A 19 2.18 13.97 7.05
C VAL A 19 1.39 12.66 6.96
N LYS A 20 1.22 11.95 8.09
CA LYS A 20 0.38 10.74 8.13
C LYS A 20 -1.07 11.03 7.76
N ASN A 21 -1.63 12.12 8.28
CA ASN A 21 -3.00 12.52 7.97
C ASN A 21 -3.18 12.92 6.50
N GLU A 22 -2.24 13.67 5.92
CA GLU A 22 -2.29 14.05 4.51
C GLU A 22 -2.25 12.84 3.58
N ARG A 23 -1.37 11.87 3.87
CA ARG A 23 -1.28 10.58 3.16
C ARG A 23 -2.59 9.80 3.22
N LEU A 24 -3.21 9.69 4.39
CA LEU A 24 -4.49 9.01 4.55
C LEU A 24 -5.61 9.70 3.74
N LEU A 25 -5.67 11.03 3.78
CA LEU A 25 -6.65 11.78 2.99
C LEU A 25 -6.45 11.62 1.47
N GLN A 26 -5.20 11.49 1.01
CA GLN A 26 -4.91 11.16 -0.38
C GLN A 26 -5.39 9.74 -0.71
N LEU A 27 -5.11 8.77 0.16
CA LEU A 27 -5.54 7.39 -0.03
C LEU A 27 -7.06 7.27 -0.07
N GLU A 28 -7.79 7.92 0.84
CA GLU A 28 -9.26 7.97 0.85
C GLU A 28 -9.83 8.45 -0.50
N ARG A 29 -9.17 9.43 -1.14
CA ARG A 29 -9.58 9.93 -2.46
C ARG A 29 -9.33 8.91 -3.57
N ILE A 30 -8.25 8.14 -3.49
CA ILE A 30 -7.91 7.09 -4.45
C ILE A 30 -8.91 5.94 -4.34
N ILE A 31 -9.15 5.44 -3.13
CA ILE A 31 -10.02 4.27 -2.90
C ILE A 31 -11.51 4.63 -2.91
N GLY A 32 -11.85 5.92 -2.76
CA GLY A 32 -13.23 6.41 -2.73
C GLY A 32 -14.00 6.04 -1.45
N LEU A 33 -13.30 5.67 -0.38
CA LEU A 33 -13.85 5.22 0.89
C LEU A 33 -13.24 6.00 2.06
N LYS A 34 -13.99 6.09 3.16
CA LYS A 34 -13.46 6.58 4.43
C LYS A 34 -12.69 5.47 5.13
N ILE A 35 -11.53 5.84 5.69
CA ILE A 35 -10.67 4.89 6.38
C ILE A 35 -11.06 4.85 7.86
N ASP A 36 -11.62 3.71 8.29
CA ASP A 36 -12.03 3.49 9.68
C ASP A 36 -10.85 3.15 10.59
N ASP A 37 -9.87 2.36 10.10
CA ASP A 37 -8.62 2.04 10.80
C ASP A 37 -7.40 2.63 10.08
N PRO A 38 -7.01 3.88 10.42
CA PRO A 38 -5.80 4.51 9.90
C PRO A 38 -4.52 3.68 10.06
N SER A 39 -4.43 2.89 11.13
CA SER A 39 -3.20 2.17 11.45
C SER A 39 -2.92 1.06 10.44
N LEU A 40 -3.97 0.39 9.98
CA LEU A 40 -3.91 -0.66 8.97
C LEU A 40 -3.47 -0.12 7.62
N PHE A 41 -4.07 0.98 7.16
CA PHE A 41 -3.69 1.59 5.87
C PHE A 41 -2.31 2.24 5.90
N LEU A 42 -1.90 2.83 7.02
CA LEU A 42 -0.52 3.31 7.18
C LEU A 42 0.48 2.15 7.15
N LYS A 43 0.12 0.98 7.67
CA LYS A 43 0.93 -0.24 7.56
C LYS A 43 0.96 -0.76 6.12
N ALA A 44 -0.16 -0.70 5.41
CA ALA A 44 -0.27 -1.09 4.01
C ALA A 44 0.66 -0.30 3.08
N LEU A 45 1.01 0.94 3.47
CA LEU A 45 1.92 1.83 2.74
C LEU A 45 3.36 1.80 3.27
N ARG A 46 3.69 0.96 4.27
CA ARG A 46 5.00 0.97 4.93
C ARG A 46 5.97 -0.02 4.28
N HIS A 47 7.01 0.51 3.65
CA HIS A 47 8.07 -0.33 3.09
C HIS A 47 9.03 -0.82 4.18
N ARG A 48 9.54 -2.05 4.03
CA ARG A 48 10.45 -2.70 4.98
C ARG A 48 11.72 -1.92 5.30
N SER A 49 12.15 -0.97 4.45
CA SER A 49 13.28 -0.07 4.75
C SER A 49 13.08 0.76 6.01
N THR A 50 11.84 1.00 6.42
CA THR A 50 11.50 1.75 7.64
C THR A 50 11.79 0.96 8.92
N LEU A 51 11.86 -0.37 8.84
CA LEU A 51 12.00 -1.28 9.98
C LEU A 51 13.41 -1.29 10.57
N ALA A 52 14.38 -0.64 9.90
CA ALA A 52 15.71 -0.42 10.47
C ALA A 52 15.70 0.57 11.66
N ASN A 53 14.58 1.28 11.87
CA ASN A 53 14.37 2.14 13.03
C ASN A 53 13.74 1.32 14.18
N ASP A 54 14.20 1.52 15.41
CA ASP A 54 13.68 0.86 16.64
C ASP A 54 12.18 1.14 16.94
N GLN A 55 11.51 1.95 16.10
CA GLN A 55 10.10 2.31 16.22
C GLN A 55 9.15 1.22 15.71
N TYR A 56 9.59 0.34 14.81
CA TYR A 56 8.73 -0.63 14.15
C TYR A 56 9.20 -2.07 14.39
N SER A 57 8.24 -3.00 14.48
CA SER A 57 8.53 -4.43 14.55
C SER A 57 8.82 -5.00 13.17
N SER A 58 9.46 -6.16 13.09
CA SER A 58 9.76 -6.86 11.83
C SER A 58 8.55 -7.16 10.93
N HIS A 59 7.34 -7.08 11.47
CA HIS A 59 6.08 -7.39 10.80
C HIS A 59 5.23 -6.15 10.54
N ASP A 60 5.78 -4.93 10.67
CA ASP A 60 5.08 -3.66 10.49
C ASP A 60 5.21 -3.06 9.08
N SER A 61 5.80 -3.81 8.14
CA SER A 61 5.73 -3.54 6.70
C SER A 61 4.40 -4.01 6.10
N TYR A 62 4.20 -3.65 4.83
CA TYR A 62 3.10 -4.11 4.01
C TYR A 62 3.13 -5.62 3.69
N GLU A 63 4.27 -6.30 3.84
CA GLU A 63 4.50 -7.67 3.30
C GLU A 63 3.47 -8.71 3.77
N ARG A 64 2.92 -8.56 5.00
CA ARG A 64 1.86 -9.46 5.48
C ARG A 64 0.48 -9.14 4.90
N LEU A 65 0.24 -7.87 4.59
CA LEU A 65 -0.99 -7.42 3.93
C LEU A 65 -0.94 -7.75 2.45
N GLU A 66 0.19 -7.55 1.77
CA GLU A 66 0.47 -8.04 0.41
C GLU A 66 0.09 -9.53 0.29
N PHE A 67 0.62 -10.38 1.16
CA PHE A 67 0.29 -11.82 1.15
C PHE A 67 -1.21 -12.12 1.23
N LEU A 68 -1.97 -11.35 2.04
CA LEU A 68 -3.41 -11.50 2.14
C LEU A 68 -4.13 -10.92 0.91
N GLY A 69 -3.68 -9.75 0.48
CA GLY A 69 -4.22 -8.97 -0.62
C GLY A 69 -4.10 -9.66 -1.96
N ASP A 70 -3.01 -10.39 -2.22
CA ASP A 70 -2.86 -11.25 -3.40
C ASP A 70 -4.01 -12.26 -3.48
N ALA A 71 -4.27 -13.00 -2.40
CA ALA A 71 -5.36 -13.98 -2.37
C ALA A 71 -6.75 -13.34 -2.52
N VAL A 72 -6.97 -12.16 -1.92
CA VAL A 72 -8.22 -11.39 -2.05
C VAL A 72 -8.41 -10.89 -3.48
N LEU A 73 -7.37 -10.33 -4.09
CA LEU A 73 -7.39 -9.83 -5.45
C LEU A 73 -7.62 -10.96 -6.46
N ASP A 74 -7.00 -12.12 -6.25
CA ASP A 74 -7.20 -13.30 -7.10
C ASP A 74 -8.66 -13.78 -7.06
N LEU A 75 -9.30 -13.75 -5.88
CA LEU A 75 -10.71 -14.06 -5.72
C LEU A 75 -11.61 -13.06 -6.44
N ILE A 76 -11.42 -11.75 -6.20
CA ILE A 76 -12.21 -10.69 -6.83
C ILE A 76 -12.08 -10.76 -8.36
N ALA A 77 -10.85 -10.94 -8.87
CA ALA A 77 -10.61 -11.04 -10.30
C ALA A 77 -11.27 -12.29 -10.90
N ALA A 78 -11.24 -13.43 -10.19
CA ALA A 78 -11.92 -14.64 -10.63
C ALA A 78 -13.44 -14.46 -10.69
N GLU A 79 -14.04 -13.85 -9.67
CA GLU A 79 -15.48 -13.56 -9.60
C GLU A 79 -15.92 -12.65 -10.75
N VAL A 80 -15.23 -11.51 -10.94
CA VAL A 80 -15.52 -10.56 -12.03
C VAL A 80 -15.41 -11.23 -13.40
N LEU A 81 -14.41 -12.08 -13.63
CA LEU A 81 -14.24 -12.77 -14.91
C LEU A 81 -15.31 -13.84 -15.13
N PHE A 82 -15.66 -14.59 -14.08
CA PHE A 82 -16.71 -15.61 -14.14
C PHE A 82 -18.06 -15.00 -14.51
N GLU A 83 -18.43 -13.88 -13.89
CA GLU A 83 -19.68 -13.16 -14.19
C GLU A 83 -19.66 -12.48 -15.56
N LYS A 84 -18.53 -11.86 -15.93
CA LYS A 84 -18.41 -11.10 -17.19
C LYS A 84 -18.33 -11.99 -18.43
N PHE A 85 -17.83 -13.22 -18.29
CA PHE A 85 -17.62 -14.15 -19.41
C PHE A 85 -18.29 -15.52 -19.14
N PRO A 86 -19.63 -15.59 -19.06
CA PRO A 86 -20.34 -16.78 -18.59
C PRO A 86 -20.22 -18.01 -19.51
N THR A 87 -19.79 -17.82 -20.77
CA THR A 87 -19.60 -18.91 -21.74
C THR A 87 -18.13 -19.23 -22.02
N ALA A 88 -17.19 -18.55 -21.35
CA ALA A 88 -15.77 -18.83 -21.52
C ALA A 88 -15.38 -20.13 -20.81
N ASN A 89 -14.37 -20.82 -21.35
CA ASN A 89 -13.81 -22.00 -20.70
C ASN A 89 -12.81 -21.61 -19.60
N GLU A 90 -12.51 -22.56 -18.71
CA GLU A 90 -11.56 -22.38 -17.60
C GLU A 90 -10.21 -21.82 -18.06
N GLY A 91 -9.63 -22.35 -19.14
CA GLY A 91 -8.33 -21.89 -19.63
C GLY A 91 -8.30 -20.43 -20.07
N PHE A 92 -9.41 -19.90 -20.62
CA PHE A 92 -9.54 -18.48 -20.91
C PHE A 92 -9.64 -17.64 -19.63
N LEU A 93 -10.45 -18.08 -18.66
CA LEU A 93 -10.65 -17.38 -17.39
C LEU A 93 -9.34 -17.32 -16.60
N THR A 94 -8.63 -18.44 -16.48
CA THR A 94 -7.33 -18.54 -15.80
C THR A 94 -6.28 -17.63 -16.44
N LYS A 95 -6.15 -17.63 -17.77
CA LYS A 95 -5.21 -16.74 -18.48
C LYS A 95 -5.59 -15.26 -18.34
N SER A 96 -6.88 -14.95 -18.37
CA SER A 96 -7.38 -13.58 -18.19
C SER A 96 -7.12 -13.09 -16.77
N ARG A 97 -7.37 -13.93 -15.76
CA ARG A 97 -7.11 -13.60 -14.35
C ARG A 97 -5.63 -13.32 -14.14
N ALA A 98 -4.77 -14.24 -14.55
CA ALA A 98 -3.32 -14.07 -14.47
C ALA A 98 -2.85 -12.78 -15.15
N LYS A 99 -3.48 -12.36 -16.26
CA LYS A 99 -3.14 -11.09 -16.92
C LYS A 99 -3.59 -9.85 -16.13
N LEU A 100 -4.73 -9.91 -15.45
CA LEU A 100 -5.26 -8.82 -14.64
C LEU A 100 -4.45 -8.60 -13.37
N VAL A 101 -4.10 -9.69 -12.68
CA VAL A 101 -3.44 -9.62 -11.36
C VAL A 101 -1.92 -9.68 -11.42
N LYS A 102 -1.31 -9.81 -12.61
CA LYS A 102 0.16 -9.82 -12.71
C LYS A 102 0.78 -8.50 -12.26
N GLY A 103 1.94 -8.60 -11.63
CA GLY A 103 2.66 -7.46 -11.06
C GLY A 103 2.87 -6.29 -12.03
N GLU A 104 3.15 -6.49 -13.34
CA GLU A 104 3.30 -5.32 -14.22
C GLU A 104 1.99 -4.57 -14.48
N THR A 105 0.85 -5.26 -14.40
CA THR A 105 -0.47 -4.62 -14.50
C THR A 105 -0.76 -3.83 -13.23
N LEU A 106 -0.52 -4.43 -12.06
CA LEU A 106 -0.76 -3.78 -10.76
C LEU A 106 0.18 -2.59 -10.53
N ALA A 107 1.46 -2.71 -10.88
CA ALA A 107 2.40 -1.61 -10.84
C ALA A 107 1.93 -0.43 -11.70
N LYS A 108 1.42 -0.70 -12.90
CA LYS A 108 0.88 0.33 -13.79
C LYS A 108 -0.35 1.02 -13.19
N PHE A 109 -1.24 0.28 -12.53
CA PHE A 109 -2.36 0.88 -11.80
C PHE A 109 -1.89 1.73 -10.64
N SER A 110 -0.89 1.28 -9.87
CA SER A 110 -0.29 2.07 -8.79
C SER A 110 0.34 3.36 -9.29
N GLU A 111 1.04 3.34 -10.43
CA GLU A 111 1.58 4.52 -11.10
C GLU A 111 0.45 5.49 -11.52
N GLU A 112 -0.60 4.97 -12.17
CA GLU A 112 -1.75 5.78 -12.62
C GLU A 112 -2.54 6.41 -11.47
N LEU A 113 -2.57 5.74 -10.31
CA LEU A 113 -3.24 6.23 -9.10
C LEU A 113 -2.33 7.12 -8.22
N GLY A 114 -1.04 7.24 -8.54
CA GLY A 114 -0.09 8.01 -7.73
C GLY A 114 0.22 7.38 -6.36
N ILE A 115 0.10 6.05 -6.22
CA ILE A 115 0.36 5.33 -4.96
C ILE A 115 1.82 5.47 -4.52
N GLU A 116 2.74 5.66 -5.47
CA GLU A 116 4.17 5.84 -5.20
C GLU A 116 4.46 6.99 -4.23
N GLU A 117 3.70 8.08 -4.32
CA GLU A 117 3.85 9.26 -3.46
C GLU A 117 3.40 9.01 -2.02
N LEU A 118 2.61 7.95 -1.81
CA LEU A 118 2.03 7.60 -0.51
C LEU A 118 2.92 6.65 0.29
N LEU A 119 3.98 6.09 -0.30
CA LEU A 119 4.85 5.14 0.39
C LEU A 119 5.59 5.77 1.58
N GLU A 120 5.64 5.04 2.69
CA GLU A 120 6.52 5.34 3.82
C GLU A 120 7.85 4.60 3.62
N LEU A 121 8.90 5.35 3.29
CA LEU A 121 10.26 4.86 3.10
C LEU A 121 11.14 5.24 4.30
N GLY A 122 12.24 4.50 4.51
CA GLY A 122 13.21 4.85 5.57
C GLY A 122 14.00 6.11 5.22
N GLU A 123 14.73 6.72 6.16
CA GLU A 123 15.48 7.97 5.90
C GLU A 123 16.58 7.80 4.81
N ARG A 124 17.20 6.62 4.75
CA ARG A 124 18.15 6.26 3.66
C ARG A 124 17.43 5.77 2.39
N SER A 125 16.12 5.63 2.53
CA SER A 125 15.08 5.17 1.61
C SER A 125 14.64 6.18 0.55
N GLU A 126 14.64 7.46 0.93
CA GLU A 126 13.91 8.54 0.25
C GLU A 126 14.40 8.84 -1.18
N GLN A 127 15.60 8.38 -1.54
CA GLN A 127 16.18 8.50 -2.87
C GLN A 127 16.13 7.20 -3.68
N LEU A 128 15.52 6.13 -3.15
CA LEU A 128 15.37 4.89 -3.91
C LEU A 128 14.36 5.11 -5.03
N THR A 129 14.74 4.66 -6.22
CA THR A 129 13.77 4.41 -7.29
C THR A 129 12.83 3.31 -6.82
N ILE A 130 11.54 3.64 -6.70
CA ILE A 130 10.51 2.67 -6.35
C ILE A 130 10.40 1.69 -7.52
N SER A 131 10.59 0.40 -7.24
CA SER A 131 10.51 -0.64 -8.26
C SER A 131 9.05 -0.98 -8.59
N LYS A 132 8.83 -1.53 -9.79
CA LYS A 132 7.52 -2.05 -10.18
C LYS A 132 7.01 -3.15 -9.25
N SER A 133 7.90 -3.96 -8.67
CA SER A 133 7.50 -4.97 -7.68
C SER A 133 6.90 -4.29 -6.45
N ILE A 134 7.57 -3.29 -5.87
CA ILE A 134 7.06 -2.57 -4.69
C ILE A 134 5.68 -1.96 -4.99
N LEU A 135 5.50 -1.38 -6.19
CA LEU A 135 4.21 -0.80 -6.57
C LEU A 135 3.09 -1.86 -6.70
N ALA A 136 3.41 -3.05 -7.18
CA ALA A 136 2.45 -4.16 -7.21
C ALA A 136 2.13 -4.66 -5.79
N ASP A 137 3.15 -4.89 -4.97
CA ASP A 137 2.97 -5.40 -3.60
C ASP A 137 2.12 -4.45 -2.74
N VAL A 138 2.34 -3.13 -2.89
CA VAL A 138 1.57 -2.11 -2.16
C VAL A 138 0.13 -2.04 -2.66
N PHE A 139 -0.11 -2.28 -3.96
CA PHE A 139 -1.46 -2.35 -4.51
C PHE A 139 -2.25 -3.49 -3.84
N GLU A 140 -1.66 -4.68 -3.77
CA GLU A 140 -2.24 -5.85 -3.12
C GLU A 140 -2.48 -5.59 -1.64
N SER A 141 -1.49 -5.02 -0.95
CA SER A 141 -1.57 -4.66 0.45
C SER A 141 -2.70 -3.68 0.79
N ILE A 142 -3.07 -2.76 -0.12
CA ILE A 142 -4.21 -1.85 0.06
C ILE A 142 -5.56 -2.58 -0.09
N ILE A 143 -5.60 -3.67 -0.86
CA ILE A 143 -6.81 -4.47 -1.10
C ILE A 143 -7.13 -5.42 0.06
N ALA A 144 -6.12 -5.83 0.81
CA ALA A 144 -6.20 -6.77 1.93
C ALA A 144 -7.19 -6.37 3.04
#